data_AF-A0A2G4E7A2-F1
#
_entry.id   AF-A0A2G4E7A2-F1
#
_cell.length_a   1.000
_cell.length_b   1.000
_cell.length_c   1.000
_cell.angle_alpha   90.00
_cell.angle_beta   90.00
_cell.angle_gamma   90.00
#
_symmetry.space_group_name_H-M   'P 1'
#
loop_
_entity.id
_entity.type
_entity.pdbx_description
1 polymer ?
#
loop_
_entity_poly.entity_id
_entity_poly.type
_entity_poly.pdbx_seq_one_letter_code
_entity_poly.pdbx_strand_id
1 'polypeptide(L)'
;MILLISMKLKSYSTLQMLILGIPFALFVLGNSLHGLLEIRGLKILGEASFSIYLLHGIVIYSAFSLLGAYDFTTPDPLSYALYLPLIILLTSSISVATYWCIEHPFLRKATPSTDAGLPRA
;
A
#
# COMPACT_ATOMS: atom_id res chain seq x y z
N MET A 1 16.64 -0.99 13.26
CA MET A 1 16.63 -0.75 14.71
C MET A 1 15.35 -0.03 15.17
N ILE A 2 14.98 1.11 14.57
CA ILE A 2 13.77 1.88 14.92
C ILE A 2 12.47 1.05 14.85
N LEU A 3 12.27 0.26 13.78
CA LEU A 3 11.08 -0.59 13.60
C LEU A 3 10.90 -1.63 14.72
N LEU A 4 12.00 -2.24 15.17
CA LEU A 4 11.99 -3.25 16.24
C LEU A 4 11.63 -2.65 17.60
N ILE A 5 12.06 -1.40 17.84
CA ILE A 5 11.70 -0.63 19.04
C ILE A 5 10.21 -0.32 19.03
N SER A 6 9.65 0.09 17.89
CA SER A 6 8.21 0.38 17.76
C SER A 6 7.31 -0.83 18.05
N MET A 7 7.74 -2.06 17.75
CA MET A 7 6.96 -3.28 18.06
C MET A 7 6.91 -3.63 19.55
N LYS A 8 7.80 -3.06 20.38
CA LYS A 8 7.83 -3.26 21.84
C LYS A 8 6.97 -2.25 22.59
N LEU A 9 6.54 -1.17 21.95
CA LEU A 9 5.69 -0.15 22.56
C LEU A 9 4.21 -0.54 22.48
N LYS A 10 3.43 -0.04 23.45
CA LYS A 10 1.97 -0.21 23.46
C LYS A 10 1.37 0.36 22.17
N SER A 11 0.56 -0.46 21.48
CA SER A 11 -0.16 -0.05 20.27
C SER A 11 -0.92 1.25 20.48
N TYR A 12 -0.78 2.18 19.53
CA TYR A 12 -1.38 3.52 19.55
C TYR A 12 -0.89 4.46 20.66
N SER A 13 0.28 4.19 21.24
CA SER A 13 0.92 5.17 22.13
C SER A 13 1.39 6.38 21.33
N THR A 14 1.20 7.59 21.88
CA THR A 14 1.71 8.85 21.31
C THR A 14 3.22 8.78 21.01
N LEU A 15 3.97 8.04 21.83
CA LEU A 15 5.40 7.83 21.66
C LEU A 15 5.70 6.96 20.44
N GLN A 16 4.88 5.93 20.17
CA GLN A 16 4.99 5.10 18.97
C GLN A 16 4.70 5.93 17.70
N MET A 17 3.67 6.77 17.74
CA MET A 17 3.34 7.68 16.63
C MET A 17 4.49 8.64 16.34
N LEU A 18 5.10 9.21 17.38
CA LEU A 18 6.22 10.16 17.22
C LEU A 18 7.46 9.47 16.65
N ILE A 19 7.81 8.29 17.15
CA ILE A 19 8.96 7.50 16.67
C ILE A 19 8.82 7.13 15.19
N LEU A 20 7.61 6.84 14.71
CA LEU A 20 7.36 6.52 13.30
C LEU A 20 7.22 7.79 12.43
N GLY A 21 6.59 8.83 12.99
CA GLY A 21 6.28 10.07 12.29
C GLY A 21 7.51 10.93 12.00
N ILE A 22 8.49 11.00 12.90
CA ILE A 22 9.71 11.78 12.69
C ILE A 22 10.50 11.29 11.45
N PRO A 23 10.83 9.99 11.32
CA PRO A 23 11.46 9.46 10.11
C PRO A 23 10.63 9.71 8.85
N PHE A 24 9.31 9.55 8.93
CA PHE A 24 8.42 9.79 7.80
C PHE A 24 8.44 11.26 7.35
N ALA A 25 8.40 12.21 8.29
CA ALA A 25 8.51 13.64 8.00
C ALA A 25 9.85 13.98 7.34
N LEU A 26 10.95 13.36 7.77
CA LEU A 26 12.25 13.53 7.13
C LEU A 26 12.25 13.04 5.67
N PHE A 27 11.57 11.92 5.38
CA PHE A 27 11.43 11.43 4.00
C PHE A 27 10.61 12.41 3.14
N VAL A 28 9.52 12.96 3.67
CA VAL A 28 8.68 13.96 2.98
C VAL A 28 9.47 15.26 2.72
N LEU A 29 10.37 15.65 3.61
CA LEU A 29 11.23 16.82 3.46
C LEU A 29 12.31 16.68 2.37
N GLY A 30 12.34 15.55 1.64
CA GLY A 30 13.26 15.31 0.53
C GLY A 30 14.48 14.48 0.92
N ASN A 31 14.56 13.93 2.14
CA ASN A 31 15.60 12.98 2.49
C ASN A 31 15.29 11.60 1.89
N SER A 32 15.51 11.44 0.58
CA SER A 32 15.53 10.13 -0.06
C SER A 32 16.77 9.40 0.47
N LEU A 33 16.61 8.44 1.39
CA LEU A 33 17.68 7.65 2.02
C LEU A 33 18.76 7.19 1.02
N HIS A 34 19.75 8.04 0.73
CA HIS A 34 20.67 7.91 -0.40
C HIS A 34 20.01 7.48 -1.73
N GLY A 35 18.84 8.03 -2.08
CA GLY A 35 18.11 7.68 -3.30
C GLY A 35 17.37 6.32 -3.27
N LEU A 36 17.30 5.64 -2.12
CA LEU A 36 16.57 4.37 -1.98
C LEU A 36 15.09 4.49 -2.36
N LEU A 37 14.45 5.61 -2.01
CA LEU A 37 13.06 5.90 -2.38
C LEU A 37 12.89 6.25 -3.87
N GLU A 38 13.98 6.51 -4.58
CA GLU A 38 13.94 6.85 -5.99
C GLU A 38 14.04 5.61 -6.89
N ILE A 39 14.35 4.44 -6.31
CA ILE A 39 14.41 3.17 -7.02
C ILE A 39 13.06 2.87 -7.67
N ARG A 40 13.08 2.53 -8.95
CA ARG A 40 11.88 2.27 -9.76
C ARG A 40 10.94 1.24 -9.11
N GLY A 41 11.49 0.20 -8.49
CA GLY A 41 10.70 -0.79 -7.75
C GLY A 41 9.92 -0.21 -6.58
N LEU A 42 10.51 0.72 -5.81
CA LEU A 42 9.85 1.36 -4.67
C LEU A 42 8.77 2.36 -5.13
N LYS A 43 8.99 3.05 -6.27
CA LYS A 43 7.97 3.89 -6.90
C LYS A 43 6.77 3.07 -7.37
N ILE A 44 7.01 1.97 -8.10
CA ILE A 44 5.95 1.05 -8.55
C ILE A 44 5.20 0.46 -7.34
N LEU A 45 5.92 0.09 -6.28
CA LEU A 45 5.30 -0.43 -5.06
C LEU A 45 4.42 0.63 -4.37
N GLY A 46 4.88 1.88 -4.34
CA GLY A 46 4.10 3.01 -3.84
C GLY A 46 2.83 3.25 -4.66
N GLU A 47 2.93 3.20 -5.99
CA GLU A 47 1.77 3.32 -6.89
C GLU A 47 0.80 2.14 -6.69
N ALA A 48 1.29 0.90 -6.64
CA ALA A 48 0.47 -0.28 -6.37
C ALA A 48 -0.19 -0.25 -4.97
N SER A 49 0.43 0.44 -4.00
CA SER A 49 -0.13 0.59 -2.64
C SER A 49 -1.46 1.34 -2.65
N PHE A 50 -1.68 2.25 -3.60
CA PHE A 50 -2.97 2.92 -3.77
C PHE A 50 -4.07 1.93 -4.20
N SER A 51 -3.80 1.14 -5.25
CA SER A 51 -4.68 0.04 -5.69
C SER A 51 -4.98 -0.96 -4.56
N ILE A 52 -3.98 -1.32 -3.75
CA ILE A 52 -4.16 -2.19 -2.57
C ILE A 52 -5.10 -1.54 -1.55
N TYR A 53 -4.91 -0.25 -1.26
CA TYR A 53 -5.74 0.47 -0.32
C TYR A 53 -7.22 0.52 -0.72
N LEU A 54 -7.54 0.72 -2.00
CA LEU A 54 -8.94 0.72 -2.43
C LEU A 54 -9.56 -0.67 -2.45
N LEU A 55 -8.81 -1.68 -2.89
CA LEU A 55 -9.37 -3.02 -3.15
C LEU A 55 -9.39 -3.93 -1.92
N HIS A 56 -8.47 -3.77 -0.96
CA HIS A 56 -8.38 -4.69 0.17
C HIS A 56 -9.70 -4.80 0.96
N GLY A 57 -10.38 -3.68 1.20
CA GLY A 57 -11.65 -3.68 1.93
C GLY A 57 -12.75 -4.45 1.18
N ILE A 58 -12.83 -4.27 -0.13
CA ILE A 58 -13.80 -4.97 -0.99
C ILE A 58 -13.52 -6.47 -1.00
N VAL A 59 -12.24 -6.86 -1.12
CA VAL A 59 -11.83 -8.27 -1.13
C VAL A 59 -12.14 -8.95 0.20
N ILE A 60 -11.75 -8.33 1.32
CA ILE A 60 -12.00 -8.85 2.68
C ILE A 60 -13.50 -8.99 2.92
N TYR A 61 -14.28 -7.95 2.58
CA TYR A 61 -15.74 -7.97 2.71
C TYR A 61 -16.35 -9.10 1.88
N SER A 62 -15.91 -9.26 0.64
CA SER A 62 -16.42 -10.31 -0.24
C SER A 62 -16.04 -11.71 0.24
N ALA A 63 -14.81 -11.90 0.70
CA ALA A 63 -14.34 -13.18 1.22
C ALA A 63 -15.14 -13.62 2.45
N PHE A 64 -15.33 -12.74 3.44
CA PHE A 64 -15.98 -13.12 4.70
C PHE A 64 -17.50 -12.98 4.70
N SER A 65 -18.06 -11.96 4.04
CA SER A 65 -19.50 -11.68 4.10
C SER A 65 -20.30 -12.30 2.94
N LEU A 66 -19.75 -12.30 1.72
CA LEU A 66 -20.47 -12.82 0.54
C LEU A 66 -20.21 -14.32 0.34
N LEU A 67 -18.95 -14.74 0.43
CA LEU A 67 -18.57 -16.13 0.20
C LEU A 67 -18.64 -17.00 1.46
N GLY A 68 -18.74 -16.38 2.65
CA GLY A 68 -18.73 -17.11 3.92
C GLY A 68 -17.46 -17.94 4.10
N ALA A 69 -16.30 -17.45 3.63
CA ALA A 69 -15.05 -18.22 3.58
C ALA A 69 -14.56 -18.70 4.95
N TYR A 70 -15.08 -18.14 6.04
CA TYR A 70 -14.79 -18.56 7.40
C TYR A 70 -16.04 -18.51 8.26
N ASP A 71 -16.33 -19.61 8.95
CA ASP A 71 -17.41 -19.68 9.90
C ASP A 71 -16.95 -19.11 11.25
N PHE A 72 -17.54 -17.97 11.64
CA PHE A 72 -17.23 -17.33 12.91
C PHE A 72 -17.91 -18.00 14.11
N THR A 73 -18.80 -18.98 13.90
CA THR A 73 -19.52 -19.68 14.98
C THR A 73 -18.65 -20.69 15.72
N THR A 74 -17.70 -21.32 15.02
CA THR A 74 -16.67 -22.20 15.62
C THR A 74 -15.28 -21.60 15.37
N PRO A 75 -14.83 -20.63 16.18
CA PRO A 75 -13.59 -19.94 15.92
C PRO A 75 -12.39 -20.87 16.18
N ASP A 76 -11.76 -21.34 15.10
CA ASP A 76 -10.45 -21.98 15.13
C ASP A 76 -9.36 -20.97 14.73
N PRO A 77 -8.51 -20.51 15.69
CA PRO A 77 -7.48 -19.52 15.43
C PRO A 77 -6.49 -19.95 14.34
N LEU A 78 -6.24 -21.25 14.21
CA LEU A 78 -5.26 -21.79 13.27
C LEU A 78 -5.80 -21.74 11.84
N SER A 79 -7.05 -22.13 11.64
CA SER A 79 -7.77 -21.97 10.37
C SER A 79 -7.85 -20.49 9.97
N TYR A 80 -8.21 -19.59 10.88
CA TYR A 80 -8.23 -18.15 10.58
C TYR A 80 -6.85 -17.61 10.17
N ALA A 81 -5.79 -18.03 10.87
CA ALA A 81 -4.43 -17.64 10.54
C ALA A 81 -3.97 -18.15 9.15
N LEU A 82 -4.50 -19.28 8.68
CA LEU A 82 -4.23 -19.80 7.33
C LEU A 82 -5.01 -19.06 6.22
N TYR A 83 -6.21 -18.55 6.53
CA TYR A 83 -6.98 -17.74 5.57
C TYR A 83 -6.37 -16.36 5.33
N LEU A 84 -5.76 -15.75 6.34
CA LEU A 84 -5.13 -14.42 6.23
C LEU A 84 -4.09 -14.30 5.09
N PRO A 85 -3.05 -15.14 4.99
CA PRO A 85 -2.07 -15.04 3.91
C PRO A 85 -2.71 -15.29 2.53
N LEU A 86 -3.74 -16.12 2.45
CA LEU A 86 -4.48 -16.37 1.21
C LEU A 86 -5.25 -15.12 0.76
N ILE A 87 -5.93 -14.43 1.68
CA ILE A 87 -6.62 -13.18 1.40
C ILE A 87 -5.64 -12.07 1.03
N ILE A 88 -4.48 -11.99 1.70
CA ILE A 88 -3.42 -11.01 1.37
C ILE A 88 -2.90 -11.25 -0.05
N LEU A 89 -2.63 -12.52 -0.41
CA LEU A 89 -2.15 -12.89 -1.74
C LEU A 89 -3.18 -12.58 -2.82
N LEU A 90 -4.45 -12.89 -2.56
CA LEU A 90 -5.55 -12.61 -3.47
C LEU A 90 -5.75 -11.10 -3.66
N THR A 91 -5.76 -10.34 -2.55
CA THR A 91 -5.85 -8.87 -2.57
C THR A 91 -4.70 -8.27 -3.37
N SER A 92 -3.46 -8.65 -3.07
CA SER A 92 -2.28 -8.14 -3.77
C SER A 92 -2.31 -8.47 -5.26
N SER A 93 -2.73 -9.68 -5.63
CA SER A 93 -2.83 -10.10 -7.03
C SER A 93 -3.87 -9.27 -7.79
N ILE A 94 -5.07 -9.07 -7.21
CA ILE A 94 -6.13 -8.26 -7.82
C ILE A 94 -5.71 -6.80 -7.92
N SER A 95 -5.04 -6.26 -6.90
CA SER A 95 -4.56 -4.88 -6.91
C SER A 95 -3.48 -4.64 -7.95
N VAL A 96 -2.51 -5.56 -8.11
CA VAL A 96 -1.49 -5.46 -9.17
C VAL A 96 -2.13 -5.58 -10.55
N ALA A 97 -3.10 -6.48 -10.73
CA ALA A 97 -3.83 -6.61 -11.99
C ALA A 97 -4.62 -5.34 -12.33
N THR A 98 -5.26 -4.72 -11.33
CA THR A 98 -6.01 -3.47 -11.49
C THR A 98 -5.07 -2.30 -11.80
N TYR A 99 -3.94 -2.19 -11.11
CA TYR A 99 -2.90 -1.20 -11.41
C TYR A 99 -2.39 -1.31 -12.86
N TRP A 100 -2.09 -2.53 -13.32
CA TRP A 100 -1.63 -2.75 -14.70
C TRP A 100 -2.72 -2.49 -15.75
N CYS A 101 -3.97 -2.88 -15.48
CA CYS A 101 -5.07 -2.81 -16.45
C CYS A 101 -5.69 -1.40 -16.54
N ILE A 102 -5.80 -0.71 -15.42
CA ILE A 102 -6.52 0.57 -15.32
C ILE A 102 -5.55 1.73 -15.04
N GLU A 103 -4.70 1.65 -14.04
CA GLU A 103 -3.93 2.81 -13.61
C GLU A 103 -2.79 3.15 -14.59
N HIS A 104 -2.02 2.15 -15.02
CA HIS A 104 -0.89 2.33 -15.95
C HIS A 104 -1.28 2.97 -17.32
N PRO A 105 -2.36 2.55 -18.02
CA PRO A 105 -2.74 3.20 -19.27
C PRO A 105 -3.30 4.62 -19.10
N PHE A 106 -3.94 4.93 -17.96
CA PHE A 106 -4.49 6.27 -17.70
C PHE A 106 -3.40 7.25 -17.26
N LEU A 107 -2.43 6.83 -16.46
CA LEU A 107 -1.25 7.62 -16.08
C LEU A 107 -0.42 8.01 -17.32
N ARG A 108 -0.26 7.11 -18.30
CA ARG A 108 0.44 7.41 -19.55
C ARG A 108 -0.31 8.40 -20.45
N LYS A 109 -1.64 8.49 -20.36
CA LYS A 109 -2.44 9.46 -21.13
C LYS A 109 -2.49 10.85 -20.48
N ALA A 110 -2.16 10.96 -19.19
CA ALA A 110 -2.18 12.21 -18.45
C ALA A 110 -0.89 13.05 -18.62
N THR A 111 -0.05 12.77 -19.61
CA THR A 111 1.03 13.70 -19.98
C THR A 111 0.40 14.87 -20.74
N PRO A 112 0.39 16.11 -20.20
CA PRO A 112 -0.02 17.26 -20.97
C PRO A 112 1.02 17.44 -22.09
N SER A 113 0.53 17.76 -23.28
CA SER A 113 1.32 18.26 -24.39
C SER A 113 2.38 19.27 -23.90
N THR A 114 3.65 18.87 -23.95
CA THR A 114 4.76 19.81 -24.05
C THR A 114 4.71 20.40 -25.45
N ASP A 115 3.73 21.28 -25.68
CA ASP A 115 3.62 22.14 -26.86
C ASP A 115 2.70 23.30 -26.50
N ALA A 116 3.16 24.11 -25.55
CA ALA A 116 2.64 25.45 -25.34
C ALA A 116 3.83 26.41 -25.20
N GLY A 117 4.37 26.80 -26.36
CA GLY A 117 5.02 28.09 -26.59
C GLY A 117 6.19 28.48 -25.69
N LEU A 118 7.40 28.12 -26.10
CA LEU A 118 8.55 29.01 -25.89
C LEU A 118 8.45 30.15 -26.93
N PRO A 119 8.20 31.42 -26.54
CA PRO A 119 8.50 32.52 -27.44
C PRO A 119 10.02 32.60 -27.59
N ARG A 120 10.49 32.47 -28.83
CA ARG A 120 11.83 32.90 -29.20
C ARG A 120 11.90 34.42 -29.05
N ALA A 121 12.71 34.89 -28.12
CA ALA A 121 13.25 36.24 -28.07
C ALA A 121 14.67 36.16 -27.52
#